data_AF-A0A151ATA8-F1
#
_entry.id   AF-A0A151ATA8-F1
#
_cell.length_a   1.000
_cell.length_b   1.000
_cell.length_c   1.000
_cell.angle_alpha   90.00
_cell.angle_beta   90.00
_cell.angle_gamma   90.00
#
_symmetry.space_group_name_H-M   'P 1'
#
loop_
_entity.id
_entity.type
_entity.pdbx_description
1 polymer ?
#
loop_
_entity_poly.entity_id
_entity_poly.type
_entity_poly.pdbx_seq_one_letter_code
_entity_poly.pdbx_strand_id
1 'polypeptide(L)'
;MARKSKKLQELQTMFNENDIDFSLVKDIIVIKDLIARVEKIPDFRDPSYVKHKLSDIVLLTLFAVLSNANEWCEIEAFGIKKEKWLRNYLELENGIPSDDTRSLALKNFLGW
;
A
#
# COMPACT_ATOMS: atom_id res chain seq x y z
N MET A 1 -8.72 -4.26 -29.75
CA MET A 1 -7.40 -4.33 -29.07
C MET A 1 -6.84 -2.93 -28.96
N ALA A 2 -6.49 -2.47 -27.76
CA ALA A 2 -5.87 -1.15 -27.59
C ALA A 2 -4.49 -1.12 -28.26
N ARG A 3 -4.26 -0.18 -29.17
CA ARG A 3 -2.97 0.03 -29.84
C ARG A 3 -1.96 0.50 -28.80
N LYS A 4 -0.92 -0.31 -28.52
CA LYS A 4 0.16 0.11 -27.61
C LYS A 4 0.81 1.39 -28.16
N SER A 5 0.95 2.39 -27.29
CA SER A 5 1.60 3.66 -27.62
C SER A 5 3.08 3.42 -27.93
N LYS A 6 3.58 4.07 -28.98
CA LYS A 6 5.00 4.00 -29.39
C LYS A 6 5.93 4.45 -28.25
N LYS A 7 5.54 5.48 -27.48
CA LYS A 7 6.26 5.97 -26.31
C LYS A 7 6.38 4.93 -25.18
N LEU A 8 5.33 4.11 -24.98
CA LEU A 8 5.36 3.06 -23.96
C LEU A 8 6.28 1.90 -24.39
N GLN A 9 6.44 1.67 -25.69
CA GLN A 9 7.39 0.69 -26.22
C GLN A 9 8.83 1.19 -26.05
N GLU A 10 9.09 2.46 -26.34
CA GLU A 10 10.40 3.08 -26.12
C GLU A 10 10.80 3.04 -24.63
N LEU A 11 9.87 3.30 -23.72
CA LEU A 11 10.10 3.14 -22.28
C LEU A 11 10.46 1.70 -21.90
N GLN A 12 9.74 0.71 -22.46
CA GLN A 12 10.02 -0.71 -22.20
C GLN A 12 11.42 -1.10 -22.67
N THR A 13 11.85 -0.61 -23.83
CA THR A 13 13.21 -0.82 -24.33
C THR A 13 14.25 -0.21 -23.40
N MET A 14 14.08 1.04 -22.99
CA MET A 14 15.01 1.73 -22.09
C MET A 14 15.15 1.02 -20.74
N PHE A 15 14.06 0.51 -20.18
CA PHE A 15 14.14 -0.24 -18.92
C PHE A 15 14.93 -1.53 -19.05
N ASN A 16 14.70 -2.29 -20.12
CA ASN A 16 15.44 -3.53 -20.37
C ASN A 16 16.94 -3.29 -20.61
N GLU A 17 17.29 -2.18 -21.28
CA GLU A 17 18.68 -1.80 -21.55
C GLU A 17 19.47 -1.39 -20.28
N ASN A 18 18.77 -1.01 -19.22
CA ASN A 18 19.36 -0.56 -17.96
C ASN A 18 19.25 -1.61 -16.84
N ASP A 19 19.01 -2.88 -17.19
CA ASP A 19 18.78 -3.99 -16.23
C ASP A 19 17.66 -3.70 -15.22
N ILE A 20 16.72 -2.81 -15.56
CA ILE A 20 15.55 -2.52 -14.74
C ILE A 20 14.50 -3.58 -15.06
N ASP A 21 14.66 -4.74 -14.43
CA ASP A 21 13.76 -5.86 -14.64
C ASP A 21 12.43 -5.69 -13.88
N PHE A 22 11.44 -5.15 -14.58
CA PHE A 22 10.06 -5.08 -14.09
C PHE A 22 9.41 -6.47 -13.94
N SER A 23 10.04 -7.57 -14.40
CA SER A 23 9.56 -8.92 -14.12
C SER A 23 9.65 -9.27 -12.62
N LEU A 24 10.56 -8.63 -11.87
CA LEU A 24 10.60 -8.72 -10.39
C LEU A 24 9.42 -7.99 -9.74
N VAL A 25 8.90 -6.97 -10.41
CA VAL A 25 7.68 -6.22 -10.02
C VAL A 25 6.42 -6.90 -10.54
N LYS A 26 6.55 -7.81 -11.52
CA LYS A 26 5.45 -8.63 -12.02
C LYS A 26 5.06 -9.65 -10.96
N ASP A 27 3.98 -9.26 -10.31
CA ASP A 27 2.88 -10.14 -9.95
C ASP A 27 3.06 -10.90 -8.62
N ILE A 28 2.37 -10.36 -7.61
CA ILE A 28 1.81 -11.10 -6.47
C ILE A 28 2.81 -11.61 -5.43
N ILE A 29 4.00 -12.09 -5.80
CA ILE A 29 4.94 -12.71 -4.85
C ILE A 29 5.47 -11.68 -3.85
N VAL A 30 5.93 -10.52 -4.34
CA VAL A 30 6.47 -9.46 -3.46
C VAL A 30 5.38 -8.91 -2.54
N ILE A 31 4.18 -8.64 -3.08
CA ILE A 31 3.07 -8.11 -2.27
C ILE A 31 2.60 -9.16 -1.25
N LYS A 32 2.53 -10.45 -1.61
CA LYS A 32 2.19 -11.53 -0.68
C LYS A 32 3.23 -11.71 0.42
N ASP A 33 4.52 -11.69 0.09
CA ASP A 33 5.59 -11.78 1.09
C ASP A 33 5.54 -10.58 2.04
N LEU A 34 5.31 -9.38 1.50
CA LEU A 34 5.12 -8.17 2.29
C LEU A 34 3.92 -8.28 3.23
N ILE A 35 2.75 -8.70 2.74
CA ILE A 35 1.57 -8.96 3.57
C ILE A 35 1.93 -9.94 4.70
N ALA A 36 2.54 -11.08 4.37
CA ALA A 36 2.90 -12.10 5.34
C ALA A 36 3.93 -11.62 6.39
N ARG A 37 4.79 -10.65 6.06
CA ARG A 37 5.71 -10.02 7.02
C ARG A 37 4.99 -9.02 7.92
N VAL A 38 4.12 -8.19 7.34
CA VAL A 38 3.36 -7.19 8.09
C VAL A 38 2.39 -7.85 9.05
N GLU A 39 1.76 -8.97 8.68
CA GLU A 39 0.87 -9.74 9.57
C GLU A 39 1.59 -10.32 10.80
N LYS A 40 2.92 -10.50 10.75
CA LYS A 40 3.71 -10.96 11.91
C LYS A 40 4.02 -9.84 12.90
N ILE A 41 3.71 -8.59 12.55
CA ILE A 41 3.92 -7.47 13.44
C ILE A 41 2.91 -7.58 14.60
N PRO A 42 3.37 -7.70 15.85
CA PRO A 42 2.47 -7.74 16.99
C PRO A 42 1.67 -6.43 17.09
N ASP A 43 0.37 -6.56 17.27
CA ASP A 43 -0.53 -5.42 17.48
C ASP A 43 -0.60 -5.09 18.97
N PHE A 44 0.06 -4.02 19.38
CA PHE A 44 0.09 -3.55 20.77
C PHE A 44 -1.06 -2.58 21.11
N ARG A 45 -1.99 -2.34 20.18
CA ARG A 45 -3.15 -1.48 20.41
C ARG A 45 -4.14 -2.19 21.32
N ASP A 46 -4.86 -1.42 22.13
CA ASP A 46 -5.92 -1.96 22.97
C ASP A 46 -7.05 -2.52 22.08
N PRO A 47 -7.40 -3.82 22.17
CA PRO A 47 -8.41 -4.45 21.32
C PRO A 47 -9.77 -3.77 21.36
N SER A 48 -10.12 -3.11 22.46
CA SER A 48 -11.40 -2.40 22.64
C SER A 48 -11.54 -1.19 21.71
N TYR A 49 -10.41 -0.68 21.18
CA TYR A 49 -10.37 0.50 20.31
C TYR A 49 -9.92 0.16 18.88
N VAL A 50 -9.77 -1.12 18.53
CA VAL A 50 -9.31 -1.56 17.21
C VAL A 50 -10.49 -1.85 16.29
N LYS A 51 -10.67 -1.01 15.27
CA LYS A 51 -11.65 -1.23 14.18
C LYS A 51 -11.02 -1.74 12.88
N HIS A 52 -9.72 -1.55 12.68
CA HIS A 52 -9.04 -1.96 11.45
C HIS A 52 -7.84 -2.81 11.80
N LYS A 53 -7.59 -3.85 11.00
CA LYS A 53 -6.37 -4.66 11.11
C LYS A 53 -5.15 -3.76 11.00
N LEU A 54 -4.16 -4.01 11.85
CA LEU A 54 -2.91 -3.26 11.82
C LEU A 54 -2.22 -3.42 10.46
N SER A 55 -2.26 -4.63 9.89
CA SER A 55 -1.69 -4.91 8.58
C SER A 55 -2.31 -4.07 7.47
N ASP A 56 -3.62 -3.91 7.45
CA ASP A 56 -4.32 -3.05 6.50
C ASP A 56 -3.86 -1.59 6.60
N ILE A 57 -3.72 -1.07 7.82
CA ILE A 57 -3.25 0.32 8.06
C ILE A 57 -1.82 0.50 7.56
N VAL A 58 -0.92 -0.42 7.88
CA VAL A 58 0.50 -0.35 7.52
C VAL A 58 0.68 -0.44 6.00
N LEU A 59 0.01 -1.39 5.35
CA LEU A 59 0.12 -1.57 3.90
C LEU A 59 -0.54 -0.43 3.11
N LEU A 60 -1.69 0.08 3.58
CA LEU A 60 -2.31 1.27 3.00
C LEU A 60 -1.33 2.47 3.03
N THR A 61 -0.71 2.68 4.18
CA THR A 61 0.28 3.76 4.38
C THR A 61 1.45 3.60 3.42
N LEU A 62 2.01 2.38 3.33
CA LEU A 62 3.11 2.10 2.41
C LEU A 62 2.74 2.35 0.94
N PHE A 63 1.58 1.86 0.48
CA PHE A 63 1.16 2.05 -0.91
C PHE A 63 0.90 3.53 -1.25
N ALA A 64 0.38 4.30 -0.30
CA ALA A 64 0.18 5.73 -0.48
C ALA A 64 1.53 6.48 -0.56
N VAL A 65 2.47 6.16 0.34
CA VAL A 65 3.82 6.77 0.33
C VAL A 65 4.57 6.43 -0.96
N LEU A 66 4.50 5.18 -1.43
CA LEU A 66 5.04 4.79 -2.74
C LEU A 66 4.36 5.51 -3.91
N SER A 67 3.12 5.96 -3.70
CA SER A 67 2.37 6.80 -4.64
C SER A 67 2.60 8.30 -4.40
N ASN A 68 3.63 8.66 -3.64
CA ASN A 68 4.06 10.02 -3.35
C ASN A 68 3.08 10.84 -2.48
N ALA A 69 2.32 10.17 -1.60
CA ALA A 69 1.60 10.83 -0.51
C ALA A 69 2.59 11.16 0.64
N ASN A 70 2.59 12.41 1.08
CA ASN A 70 3.50 12.94 2.11
C ASN A 70 2.76 13.33 3.40
N GLU A 71 1.45 13.58 3.32
CA GLU A 71 0.63 13.92 4.47
C GLU A 71 -0.41 12.84 4.79
N TRP A 72 -0.87 12.79 6.04
CA TRP A 72 -1.93 11.86 6.46
C TRP A 72 -3.17 11.99 5.57
N CYS A 73 -3.67 13.21 5.37
CA CYS A 73 -4.84 13.46 4.55
C CYS A 73 -4.69 12.94 3.10
N GLU A 74 -3.47 12.99 2.55
CA GLU A 74 -3.17 12.45 1.22
C GLU A 74 -3.22 10.92 1.18
N ILE A 75 -2.80 10.25 2.26
CA ILE A 75 -2.93 8.80 2.39
C ILE A 75 -4.42 8.42 2.46
N GLU A 76 -5.27 9.21 3.12
CA GLU A 76 -6.72 8.95 3.20
C GLU A 76 -7.35 9.11 1.82
N ALA A 77 -7.04 10.23 1.15
CA ALA A 77 -7.47 10.49 -0.22
C ALA A 77 -7.01 9.40 -1.19
N PHE A 78 -5.79 8.89 -1.04
CA PHE A 78 -5.28 7.75 -1.80
C PHE A 78 -6.12 6.49 -1.56
N GLY A 79 -6.37 6.17 -0.29
CA GLY A 79 -7.20 5.04 0.12
C GLY A 79 -8.58 5.05 -0.52
N ILE A 80 -9.26 6.19 -0.45
CA ILE A 80 -10.59 6.40 -1.04
C ILE A 80 -10.53 6.26 -2.58
N LYS A 81 -9.55 6.91 -3.22
CA LYS A 81 -9.41 6.91 -4.68
C LYS A 81 -9.05 5.54 -5.24
N LYS A 82 -8.35 4.71 -4.47
CA LYS A 82 -7.82 3.40 -4.90
C LYS A 82 -8.46 2.22 -4.18
N GLU A 83 -9.54 2.42 -3.44
CA GLU A 83 -10.19 1.41 -2.60
C GLU A 83 -10.43 0.10 -3.36
N LYS A 84 -11.02 0.18 -4.56
CA LYS A 84 -11.30 -1.00 -5.39
C LYS A 84 -10.05 -1.81 -5.74
N TRP A 85 -8.91 -1.16 -5.91
CA TRP A 85 -7.63 -1.83 -6.16
C TRP A 85 -7.03 -2.38 -4.86
N LEU A 86 -7.12 -1.62 -3.77
CA LEU A 86 -6.61 -2.00 -2.46
C LEU A 86 -7.29 -3.25 -1.92
N ARG A 87 -8.60 -3.42 -2.16
CA ARG A 87 -9.36 -4.61 -1.74
C ARG A 87 -8.91 -5.94 -2.37
N ASN A 88 -7.99 -5.92 -3.34
CA ASN A 88 -7.35 -7.15 -3.82
C ASN A 88 -6.24 -7.66 -2.88
N TYR A 89 -5.79 -6.82 -1.93
CA TYR A 89 -4.65 -7.09 -1.06
C TYR A 89 -4.96 -6.85 0.42
N LEU A 90 -5.87 -5.91 0.71
CA LEU A 90 -6.29 -5.49 2.05
C LEU A 90 -7.74 -5.90 2.27
N GLU A 91 -8.10 -6.25 3.52
CA GLU A 91 -9.47 -6.63 3.82
C GLU A 91 -10.38 -5.40 3.93
N LEU A 92 -9.94 -4.37 4.66
CA LEU A 92 -10.65 -3.10 4.84
C LEU A 92 -12.13 -3.33 5.22
N GLU A 93 -12.37 -4.21 6.19
CA GLU A 93 -13.71 -4.61 6.63
C GLU A 93 -14.55 -3.40 7.04
N ASN A 94 -13.94 -2.45 7.74
CA ASN A 94 -14.56 -1.21 8.20
C ASN A 94 -14.27 0.00 7.28
N GLY A 95 -13.89 -0.26 6.02
CA GLY A 95 -13.54 0.78 5.05
C GLY A 95 -12.14 1.36 5.24
N ILE A 96 -11.90 2.53 4.64
CA ILE A 96 -10.62 3.24 4.71
C ILE A 96 -10.49 3.88 6.11
N PRO A 97 -9.42 3.58 6.87
CA PRO A 97 -9.19 4.21 8.16
C PRO A 97 -8.90 5.71 7.98
N SER A 98 -9.51 6.54 8.83
CA SER A 98 -9.29 7.99 8.85
C SER A 98 -7.87 8.37 9.27
N ASP A 99 -7.47 9.61 9.01
CA ASP A 99 -6.22 10.21 9.50
C ASP A 99 -5.95 9.94 10.99
N ASP A 100 -6.92 10.26 11.86
CA ASP A 100 -6.80 10.07 13.30
C ASP A 100 -6.59 8.59 13.68
N THR A 101 -7.30 7.68 13.00
CA THR A 101 -7.22 6.24 13.24
C THR A 101 -5.84 5.68 12.88
N ARG A 102 -5.25 6.14 11.76
CA ARG A 102 -3.91 5.69 11.33
C ARG A 102 -2.81 6.31 12.16
N SER A 103 -2.91 7.60 12.47
CA SER A 103 -1.96 8.29 13.34
C SER A 103 -1.88 7.59 14.69
N LEU A 104 -3.03 7.26 15.30
CA LEU A 104 -3.07 6.52 16.55
C LEU A 104 -2.47 5.11 16.43
N ALA A 105 -2.76 4.39 15.34
CA ALA A 105 -2.23 3.05 15.16
C ALA A 105 -0.71 3.01 14.96
N LEU A 106 -0.13 4.01 14.29
CA LEU A 106 1.29 4.06 13.96
C LEU A 106 2.15 4.77 15.01
N LYS A 107 1.56 5.58 15.90
CA LYS A 107 2.27 6.23 17.01
C LYS A 107 3.08 5.23 17.86
N ASN A 108 2.48 4.10 18.18
CA ASN A 108 3.12 3.06 18.99
C ASN A 108 4.30 2.36 18.28
N PHE A 109 4.41 2.48 16.95
CA PHE A 109 5.53 1.96 16.17
C PHE A 109 6.69 2.95 16.05
N LEU A 110 6.40 4.25 16.11
CA LEU A 110 7.35 5.32 15.81
C LEU A 110 7.85 6.04 17.06
N GLY A 111 7.37 5.68 18.25
CA GLY A 111 7.88 6.18 19.53
C GLY A 111 7.59 7.66 19.77
N TRP A 112 6.48 8.16 19.23
CA TRP A 112 6.00 9.53 19.45
C TRP A 112 5.07 9.62 20.66
#